data_AF-A0A971SD94-F1
#
_entry.id   AF-A0A971SD94-F1
#
_cell.length_a   1.000
_cell.length_b   1.000
_cell.length_c   1.000
_cell.angle_alpha   90.00
_cell.angle_beta   90.00
_cell.angle_gamma   90.00
#
_symmetry.space_group_name_H-M   'P 1'
#
loop_
_entity.id
_entity.type
_entity.pdbx_description
1 polymer ?
#
loop_
_entity_poly.entity_id
_entity_poly.type
_entity_poly.pdbx_seq_one_letter_code
_entity_poly.pdbx_strand_id
1 'polypeptide(L)'
;MLTTKFEKAVRFALKLHQHQHRKGTSIPYIAHLLAVASLVLENGGAETEAIAALLHDGPEDQGGVKTLRKIETKFGKAVSEIVAGCTDAWTNPKPAWRKRKEDYLAHLPQASPSTLLVSAADKLHNARSILIDYRE
;
A
#
# COMPACT_ATOMS: atom_id res chain seq x y z
N MET A 1 -6.59 -18.25 -6.11
CA MET A 1 -6.14 -18.20 -7.52
C MET A 1 -6.22 -16.75 -7.97
N LEU A 2 -5.17 -16.20 -8.58
CA LEU A 2 -5.18 -14.83 -9.09
C LEU A 2 -5.87 -14.78 -10.46
N THR A 3 -6.61 -13.72 -10.71
CA THR A 3 -7.38 -13.50 -11.93
C THR A 3 -6.80 -12.33 -12.75
N THR A 4 -7.44 -12.02 -13.87
CA THR A 4 -7.13 -10.83 -14.67
C THR A 4 -7.33 -9.52 -13.89
N LYS A 5 -8.05 -9.55 -12.77
CA LYS A 5 -8.22 -8.42 -11.86
C LYS A 5 -6.88 -8.04 -11.20
N PHE A 6 -6.10 -9.03 -10.76
CA PHE A 6 -4.75 -8.80 -10.21
C PHE A 6 -3.79 -8.24 -11.27
N GLU A 7 -3.80 -8.78 -12.49
CA GLU A 7 -2.98 -8.25 -13.60
C GLU A 7 -3.28 -6.75 -13.86
N LYS A 8 -4.56 -6.38 -13.88
CA LYS A 8 -5.00 -4.98 -14.03
C LYS A 8 -4.51 -4.10 -12.87
N ALA A 9 -4.47 -4.63 -11.64
CA ALA A 9 -3.95 -3.93 -10.48
C ALA A 9 -2.45 -3.66 -10.60
N VAL A 10 -1.66 -4.65 -11.03
CA VAL A 10 -0.21 -4.49 -11.29
C VAL A 10 0.03 -3.39 -12.32
N ARG A 11 -0.68 -3.41 -13.45
CA ARG A 11 -0.55 -2.36 -14.49
C ARG A 11 -0.97 -0.99 -13.98
N PHE A 12 -1.98 -0.92 -13.11
CA PHE A 12 -2.43 0.33 -12.52
C PHE A 12 -1.41 0.89 -11.54
N ALA A 13 -0.88 0.07 -10.62
CA ALA A 13 0.19 0.44 -9.70
C ALA A 13 1.44 0.94 -10.42
N LEU A 14 1.88 0.21 -11.47
CA LEU A 14 3.04 0.60 -12.28
C LEU A 14 2.86 1.98 -12.90
N LYS A 15 1.69 2.25 -13.51
CA LYS A 15 1.40 3.56 -14.11
C LYS A 15 1.31 4.67 -13.06
N LEU A 16 0.71 4.36 -11.91
CA LEU A 16 0.50 5.32 -10.84
C LEU A 16 1.82 5.76 -10.21
N HIS A 17 2.77 4.84 -10.04
CA HIS A 17 4.06 5.09 -9.40
C HIS A 17 5.24 5.12 -10.40
N GLN A 18 4.97 5.33 -11.69
CA GLN A 18 5.97 5.18 -12.78
C GLN A 18 7.23 6.05 -12.64
N HIS A 19 7.13 7.17 -11.94
CA HIS A 19 8.25 8.11 -11.71
C HIS A 19 8.68 8.16 -10.24
N GLN A 20 8.13 7.29 -9.39
CA GLN A 20 8.44 7.24 -7.97
C GLN A 20 9.57 6.25 -7.71
N HIS A 21 10.50 6.65 -6.85
CA HIS A 21 11.57 5.82 -6.32
C HIS A 21 11.41 5.66 -4.82
N ARG A 22 12.03 4.63 -4.24
CA ARG A 22 12.13 4.50 -2.77
C ARG A 22 12.93 5.68 -2.23
N LYS A 23 12.54 6.15 -1.05
CA LYS A 23 13.13 7.33 -0.43
C LYS A 23 14.64 7.13 -0.23
N GLY A 24 15.43 8.03 -0.80
CA GLY A 24 16.90 7.99 -0.66
C GLY A 24 17.61 7.00 -1.58
N THR A 25 16.91 6.34 -2.51
CA THR A 25 17.52 5.36 -3.43
C THR A 25 17.06 5.57 -4.88
N SER A 26 17.67 4.85 -5.81
CA SER A 26 17.26 4.76 -7.23
C SER A 26 16.34 3.56 -7.51
N ILE A 27 15.88 2.85 -6.47
CA ILE A 27 15.05 1.65 -6.62
C ILE A 27 13.63 2.09 -7.02
N PRO A 28 13.07 1.60 -8.15
CA PRO A 28 11.70 1.91 -8.55
C PRO A 28 10.68 1.50 -7.48
N TYR A 29 9.71 2.37 -7.18
CA TYR A 29 8.76 2.16 -6.08
C TYR A 29 7.90 0.90 -6.25
N ILE A 30 7.65 0.49 -7.51
CA ILE A 30 6.91 -0.74 -7.83
C ILE A 30 7.53 -2.00 -7.19
N ALA A 31 8.84 -2.02 -6.94
CA ALA A 31 9.51 -3.13 -6.26
C ALA A 31 8.95 -3.35 -4.85
N HIS A 32 8.67 -2.28 -4.11
CA HIS A 32 8.06 -2.36 -2.80
C HIS A 32 6.62 -2.88 -2.88
N LEU A 33 5.81 -2.34 -3.79
CA LEU A 33 4.42 -2.73 -3.95
C LEU A 33 4.28 -4.22 -4.29
N LEU A 34 5.14 -4.73 -5.17
CA LEU A 34 5.19 -6.15 -5.52
C LEU A 34 5.62 -7.01 -4.32
N ALA A 35 6.60 -6.56 -3.54
CA ALA A 35 7.06 -7.29 -2.37
C ALA A 35 5.99 -7.36 -1.26
N VAL A 36 5.27 -6.28 -0.98
CA VAL A 36 4.15 -6.28 -0.02
C VAL A 36 3.05 -7.22 -0.50
N ALA A 37 2.71 -7.20 -1.80
CA ALA A 37 1.73 -8.13 -2.36
C ALA A 37 2.16 -9.60 -2.24
N SER A 38 3.44 -9.91 -2.45
CA SER A 38 4.01 -11.26 -2.24
C SER A 38 3.85 -11.69 -0.78
N LEU A 39 4.23 -10.83 0.17
CA LEU A 39 4.10 -11.11 1.59
C LEU A 39 2.65 -11.39 2.00
N VAL A 40 1.69 -10.61 1.48
CA VAL A 40 0.27 -10.84 1.74
C VAL A 40 -0.19 -12.20 1.22
N LEU A 41 0.20 -12.57 -0.01
CA LEU A 41 -0.16 -13.87 -0.60
C LEU A 41 0.46 -15.05 0.16
N GLU A 42 1.73 -14.93 0.56
CA GLU A 42 2.45 -15.96 1.32
C GLU A 42 1.85 -16.16 2.73
N ASN A 43 1.16 -15.15 3.27
CA ASN A 43 0.57 -15.18 4.60
C ASN A 43 -0.96 -15.33 4.58
N GLY A 44 -1.50 -15.96 3.54
CA GLY A 44 -2.91 -16.37 3.47
C GLY A 44 -3.88 -15.30 3.00
N GLY A 45 -3.41 -14.15 2.53
CA GLY A 45 -4.23 -13.14 1.89
C GLY A 45 -4.84 -13.64 0.57
N ALA A 46 -6.08 -13.25 0.28
CA ALA A 46 -6.71 -13.56 -0.98
C ALA A 46 -6.37 -12.51 -2.05
N GLU A 47 -6.95 -12.65 -3.25
CA GLU A 47 -6.72 -11.70 -4.34
C GLU A 47 -7.09 -10.26 -3.94
N THR A 48 -8.13 -10.08 -3.12
CA THR A 48 -8.57 -8.75 -2.66
C THR A 48 -7.47 -8.06 -1.84
N GLU A 49 -6.89 -8.73 -0.86
CA GLU A 49 -5.79 -8.21 -0.04
C GLU A 49 -4.53 -8.00 -0.88
N ALA A 50 -4.23 -8.91 -1.80
CA ALA A 50 -3.06 -8.79 -2.67
C ALA A 50 -3.18 -7.58 -3.62
N ILE A 51 -4.38 -7.32 -4.15
CA ILE A 51 -4.66 -6.09 -4.92
C ILE A 51 -4.55 -4.87 -4.02
N ALA A 52 -5.11 -4.90 -2.80
CA ALA A 52 -5.01 -3.77 -1.88
C ALA A 52 -3.55 -3.46 -1.51
N ALA A 53 -2.72 -4.49 -1.30
CA ALA A 53 -1.29 -4.37 -1.08
C ALA A 53 -0.55 -3.69 -2.23
N LEU A 54 -0.88 -4.00 -3.49
CA LEU A 54 -0.32 -3.31 -4.66
C LEU A 54 -0.68 -1.83 -4.71
N LEU A 55 -1.78 -1.42 -4.06
CA LEU A 55 -2.40 -0.11 -4.23
C LEU A 55 -2.39 0.73 -2.94
N HIS A 56 -1.82 0.21 -1.85
CA HIS A 56 -1.98 0.76 -0.51
C HIS A 56 -1.45 2.20 -0.38
N ASP A 57 -0.35 2.52 -1.05
CA ASP A 57 0.24 3.88 -1.08
C ASP A 57 -0.35 4.80 -2.14
N GLY A 58 -1.23 4.29 -3.01
CA GLY A 58 -1.75 5.03 -4.15
C GLY A 58 -2.44 6.34 -3.74
N PRO A 59 -3.38 6.34 -2.78
CA PRO A 59 -3.96 7.58 -2.28
C PRO A 59 -2.92 8.48 -1.58
N GLU A 60 -2.02 7.92 -0.78
CA GLU A 60 -1.08 8.70 0.03
C GLU A 60 -0.09 9.49 -0.83
N ASP A 61 0.38 8.89 -1.93
CA ASP A 61 1.45 9.45 -2.76
C ASP A 61 0.98 9.98 -4.11
N GLN A 62 -0.16 9.50 -4.62
CA GLN A 62 -0.52 9.64 -6.04
C GLN A 62 -1.96 10.15 -6.27
N GLY A 63 -2.50 10.96 -5.36
CA GLY A 63 -3.71 11.77 -5.65
C GLY A 63 -4.87 11.67 -4.66
N GLY A 64 -4.64 11.15 -3.45
CA GLY A 64 -5.60 11.18 -2.34
C GLY A 64 -6.93 10.54 -2.68
N VAL A 65 -8.02 11.19 -2.26
CA VAL A 65 -9.40 10.72 -2.44
C VAL A 65 -9.75 10.43 -3.90
N LYS A 66 -9.19 11.19 -4.86
CA LYS A 66 -9.44 10.94 -6.29
C LYS A 66 -8.89 9.59 -6.73
N THR A 67 -7.74 9.18 -6.19
CA THR A 67 -7.12 7.89 -6.48
C THR A 67 -7.88 6.76 -5.79
N LEU A 68 -8.33 6.95 -4.55
CA LEU A 68 -9.19 5.97 -3.87
C LEU A 68 -10.48 5.67 -4.64
N ARG A 69 -11.17 6.69 -5.17
CA ARG A 69 -12.38 6.51 -5.98
C ARG A 69 -12.11 5.73 -7.27
N LYS A 70 -10.94 5.94 -7.90
CA LYS A 70 -10.53 5.15 -9.07
C LYS A 70 -10.28 3.69 -8.70
N ILE A 71 -9.68 3.44 -7.53
CA ILE A 71 -9.45 2.09 -7.00
C ILE A 71 -10.79 1.38 -6.77
N GLU A 72 -11.74 2.04 -6.11
CA GLU A 72 -13.09 1.50 -5.89
C GLU A 72 -13.78 1.16 -7.21
N THR A 73 -13.77 2.08 -8.18
CA THR A 73 -14.40 1.87 -9.49
C THR A 73 -13.81 0.68 -10.26
N LYS A 74 -12.48 0.48 -10.17
CA LYS A 74 -11.77 -0.53 -10.96
C LYS A 74 -11.68 -1.89 -10.28
N PHE A 75 -11.58 -1.91 -8.95
CA PHE A 75 -11.24 -3.09 -8.17
C PHE A 75 -12.28 -3.40 -7.08
N GLY A 76 -13.29 -2.56 -6.90
CA GLY A 76 -14.40 -2.77 -6.00
C GLY A 76 -14.19 -2.24 -4.58
N LYS A 77 -15.30 -2.14 -3.85
CA LYS A 77 -15.40 -1.54 -2.52
C LYS A 77 -14.46 -2.19 -1.49
N ALA A 78 -14.40 -3.52 -1.45
CA ALA A 78 -13.54 -4.24 -0.51
C ALA A 78 -12.05 -3.87 -0.64
N VAL A 79 -11.57 -3.70 -1.88
CA VAL A 79 -10.18 -3.26 -2.12
C VAL A 79 -9.98 -1.83 -1.64
N SER A 80 -10.88 -0.91 -1.99
CA SER A 80 -10.76 0.50 -1.57
C SER A 80 -10.88 0.67 -0.05
N GLU A 81 -11.67 -0.14 0.64
CA GLU A 81 -11.78 -0.10 2.11
C GLU A 81 -10.46 -0.51 2.77
N ILE A 82 -9.81 -1.58 2.27
CA ILE A 82 -8.48 -1.99 2.78
C ILE A 82 -7.44 -0.90 2.51
N VAL A 83 -7.41 -0.36 1.28
CA VAL A 83 -6.48 0.71 0.89
C VAL A 83 -6.69 1.97 1.74
N ALA A 84 -7.94 2.36 1.99
CA ALA A 84 -8.25 3.49 2.85
C ALA A 84 -7.76 3.26 4.29
N GLY A 85 -7.93 2.04 4.82
CA GLY A 85 -7.40 1.66 6.12
C GLY A 85 -5.86 1.59 6.18
N CYS A 86 -5.17 1.60 5.04
CA CYS A 86 -3.71 1.68 4.98
C CYS A 86 -3.20 3.11 4.75
N THR A 87 -4.07 4.07 4.43
CA THR A 87 -3.69 5.44 4.07
C THR A 87 -3.67 6.35 5.29
N ASP A 88 -2.53 6.96 5.62
CA ASP A 88 -2.42 7.87 6.77
C ASP A 88 -2.45 9.37 6.39
N ALA A 89 -2.43 9.69 5.09
CA ALA A 89 -2.51 11.05 4.57
C ALA A 89 -3.33 11.11 3.28
N TRP A 90 -4.20 12.13 3.19
CA TRP A 90 -5.09 12.34 2.05
C TRP A 90 -4.72 13.56 1.21
N THR A 91 -3.75 14.36 1.66
CA THR A 91 -3.37 15.65 1.09
C THR A 91 -1.87 15.72 0.82
N ASN A 92 -1.48 16.55 -0.15
CA ASN A 92 -0.11 16.92 -0.42
C ASN A 92 0.02 18.47 -0.33
N PRO A 93 0.88 19.03 0.54
CA PRO A 93 1.82 18.36 1.44
C PRO A 93 1.13 17.52 2.52
N LYS A 94 1.80 16.44 2.94
CA LYS A 94 1.31 15.57 4.03
C LYS A 94 1.31 16.35 5.35
N PRO A 95 0.29 16.18 6.21
CA PRO A 95 0.28 16.74 7.56
C PRO A 95 1.49 16.31 8.40
N ALA A 96 1.66 16.93 9.58
CA ALA A 96 2.77 16.66 10.49
C ALA A 96 2.95 15.16 10.76
N TRP A 97 4.18 14.67 10.55
CA TRP A 97 4.48 13.23 10.57
C TRP A 97 4.04 12.55 11.86
N ARG A 98 4.38 13.13 13.02
CA ARG A 98 4.11 12.52 14.32
C ARG A 98 2.62 12.30 14.55
N LYS A 99 1.81 13.35 14.33
CA LYS A 99 0.36 13.29 14.51
C LYS A 99 -0.27 12.24 13.60
N ARG A 100 0.11 12.20 12.31
CA ARG A 100 -0.40 11.18 11.37
C ARG A 100 -0.05 9.76 11.80
N LYS A 101 1.18 9.52 12.25
CA LYS A 101 1.59 8.18 12.69
C LYS A 101 0.90 7.76 13.99
N GLU A 102 0.71 8.69 14.94
CA GLU A 102 -0.06 8.44 16.15
C GLU A 102 -1.54 8.13 15.83
N ASP A 103 -2.16 8.90 14.94
CA ASP A 103 -3.54 8.68 14.49
C ASP A 103 -3.68 7.35 13.72
N TYR A 104 -2.69 7.01 12.89
CA TYR A 104 -2.63 5.72 12.20
C TYR A 104 -2.59 4.56 13.20
N LEU A 105 -1.67 4.61 14.16
CA LEU A 105 -1.55 3.57 15.19
C LEU A 105 -2.83 3.45 16.04
N ALA A 106 -3.47 4.57 16.37
CA ALA A 106 -4.69 4.59 17.16
C ALA A 106 -5.88 3.92 16.46
N HIS A 107 -5.93 3.89 15.11
CA HIS A 107 -7.01 3.22 14.39
C HIS A 107 -6.80 1.72 14.23
N LEU A 108 -5.55 1.21 14.30
CA LEU A 108 -5.24 -0.19 14.00
C LEU A 108 -6.02 -1.21 14.85
N PRO A 109 -6.30 -0.99 16.16
CA PRO A 109 -7.11 -1.92 16.94
C PRO A 109 -8.51 -2.18 16.35
N GLN A 110 -9.05 -1.20 15.63
CA GLN A 110 -10.39 -1.27 15.02
C GLN A 110 -10.35 -1.60 13.52
N ALA A 111 -9.15 -1.81 12.96
CA ALA A 111 -8.99 -2.12 11.56
C ALA A 111 -9.41 -3.57 11.26
N SER A 112 -9.87 -3.81 10.03
CA SER A 112 -10.21 -5.16 9.59
C SER A 112 -8.98 -6.07 9.58
N PRO A 113 -9.13 -7.40 9.73
CA PRO A 113 -8.02 -8.34 9.57
C PRO A 113 -7.29 -8.19 8.23
N SER A 114 -8.01 -7.90 7.14
CA SER A 114 -7.44 -7.64 5.82
C SER A 114 -6.56 -6.38 5.80
N THR A 115 -7.00 -5.29 6.45
CA THR A 115 -6.20 -4.07 6.62
C THR A 115 -4.96 -4.33 7.46
N LEU A 116 -5.09 -5.07 8.56
CA LEU A 116 -3.97 -5.43 9.43
C LEU A 116 -2.94 -6.29 8.70
N LEU A 117 -3.37 -7.25 7.88
CA LEU A 117 -2.47 -8.08 7.07
C LEU A 117 -1.64 -7.23 6.10
N VAL A 118 -2.28 -6.33 5.34
CA VAL A 118 -1.57 -5.44 4.42
C VAL A 118 -0.64 -4.49 5.17
N SER A 119 -1.09 -3.90 6.28
CA SER A 119 -0.27 -3.01 7.10
C SER A 119 0.96 -3.72 7.68
N ALA A 120 0.81 -4.94 8.20
CA ALA A 120 1.90 -5.74 8.74
C ALA A 120 2.93 -6.11 7.64
N ALA A 121 2.46 -6.50 6.46
CA ALA A 121 3.31 -6.79 5.31
C ALA A 121 4.12 -5.57 4.85
N ASP A 122 3.48 -4.39 4.80
CA ASP A 122 4.15 -3.12 4.51
C ASP A 122 5.27 -2.83 5.55
N LYS A 123 4.94 -2.88 6.84
CA LYS A 123 5.92 -2.62 7.91
C LYS A 123 7.06 -3.63 7.89
N LEU A 124 6.79 -4.91 7.62
CA LEU A 124 7.83 -5.94 7.50
C LEU A 124 8.78 -5.64 6.34
N HIS A 125 8.26 -5.27 5.17
CA HIS A 125 9.10 -4.95 4.03
C HIS A 125 9.94 -3.68 4.27
N ASN A 126 9.35 -2.65 4.88
CA ASN A 126 10.07 -1.44 5.25
C ASN A 126 11.17 -1.72 6.29
N ALA A 127 10.90 -2.51 7.32
CA ALA A 127 11.91 -2.91 8.31
C ALA A 127 13.06 -3.70 7.66
N ARG A 128 12.76 -4.62 6.74
CA ARG A 128 13.79 -5.35 5.97
C ARG A 128 14.61 -4.41 5.09
N SER A 129 13.98 -3.44 4.42
CA SER A 129 14.68 -2.45 3.59
C SER A 129 15.66 -1.63 4.45
N ILE A 130 15.20 -1.12 5.60
CA ILE A 130 16.05 -0.33 6.52
C ILE A 130 17.24 -1.14 7.03
N LEU A 131 17.03 -2.43 7.33
CA LEU A 131 18.11 -3.30 7.79
C LEU A 131 19.16 -3.55 6.70
N ILE A 132 18.75 -3.65 5.43
CA ILE A 132 19.67 -3.78 4.30
C ILE A 132 20.46 -2.48 4.14
N ASP A 133 19.76 -1.33 4.10
CA ASP A 133 20.37 0.00 3.96
C ASP A 133 21.38 0.30 5.10
N TYR A 134 21.15 -0.24 6.31
CA TYR A 134 22.07 -0.09 7.44
C TYR A 134 23.33 -0.97 7.34
N ARG A 135 23.26 -2.09 6.61
CA ARG A 135 24.36 -3.06 6.49
C ARG A 135 25.32 -2.74 5.34
N GLU A 136 24.87 -1.93 4.39
CA GLU A 136 25.68 -1.39 3.28
C GLU A 136 26.40 -0.10 3.68
#